data_AF-K6UPK3-F1
#
_entry.id   AF-K6UPK3-F1
#
_cell.length_a   1.000
_cell.length_b   1.000
_cell.length_c   1.000
_cell.angle_alpha   90.00
_cell.angle_beta   90.00
_cell.angle_gamma   90.00
#
_symmetry.space_group_name_H-M   'P 1'
#
loop_
_entity.id
_entity.type
_entity.pdbx_description
1 polymer ?
#
loop_
_entity_poly.entity_id
_entity_poly.type
_entity_poly.pdbx_seq_one_letter_code
_entity_poly.pdbx_strand_id
1 'polypeptide(L)'
;MSKEAAPPTIIKLLVEENFNLRNKELYLSYKELDKDCNWSYRDLYCSDTLTNFVHDSIRPLYKKLWNNFFKVKYYSEDFKSLTKDRSKICIYLKYWFYDQLLHKNIDNDGIGKFFSAWESTSQGYKRDLIGCELYKMNLNEIKETKLLYDYFLLYDGYNIDELVSHKIYVSPYCQYLKKAADVYKKRKSECAIEKNSGLCKEFENYIKKHMIKKDITLFKGKCKNEEQLVFKRMNASETRLNPSLRTLVENVHFNITMKK
;
A
#
# COMPACT_ATOMS: atom_id res chain seq x y z
N MET A 1 -1.42 22.25 -16.92
CA MET A 1 -0.83 21.01 -16.34
C MET A 1 -1.93 20.32 -15.54
N SER A 2 -2.48 19.23 -16.07
CA SER A 2 -3.53 18.46 -15.39
C SER A 2 -2.96 17.83 -14.12
N LYS A 3 -3.52 18.18 -12.95
CA LYS A 3 -3.27 17.46 -11.70
C LYS A 3 -3.75 16.03 -11.90
N GLU A 4 -2.82 15.12 -12.16
CA GLU A 4 -3.09 13.70 -12.16
C GLU A 4 -3.64 13.36 -10.76
N ALA A 5 -4.90 12.92 -10.70
CA ALA A 5 -5.52 12.54 -9.43
C ALA A 5 -4.67 11.41 -8.82
N ALA A 6 -4.30 11.55 -7.55
CA ALA A 6 -3.52 10.54 -6.87
C ALA A 6 -4.23 9.18 -7.02
N PRO A 7 -3.52 8.12 -7.47
CA PRO A 7 -4.15 6.82 -7.63
C PRO A 7 -4.81 6.43 -6.30
N PRO A 8 -6.08 5.99 -6.32
CA PRO A 8 -6.79 5.67 -5.09
C PRO A 8 -5.98 4.63 -4.33
N THR A 9 -5.58 4.98 -3.09
CA THR A 9 -4.90 4.04 -2.22
C THR A 9 -5.83 2.88 -1.94
N ILE A 10 -5.27 1.69 -1.74
CA ILE A 10 -6.05 0.52 -1.37
C ILE A 10 -6.93 0.77 -0.14
N ILE A 11 -6.60 1.70 0.76
CA ILE A 11 -7.50 2.06 1.87
C ILE A 11 -8.81 2.64 1.37
N LYS A 12 -8.76 3.52 0.37
CA LYS A 12 -9.98 4.06 -0.23
C LYS A 12 -10.78 2.94 -0.92
N LEU A 13 -10.08 2.01 -1.58
CA LEU A 13 -10.66 0.80 -2.18
C LEU A 13 -11.22 -0.19 -1.13
N LEU A 14 -10.58 -0.32 0.04
CA LEU A 14 -10.90 -1.25 1.14
C LEU A 14 -12.01 -0.72 2.06
N VAL A 15 -12.10 0.60 2.21
CA VAL A 15 -13.01 1.26 3.16
C VAL A 15 -14.30 1.67 2.48
N GLU A 16 -14.27 2.28 1.31
CA GLU A 16 -15.45 2.94 0.74
C GLU A 16 -16.32 2.01 -0.12
N GLU A 17 -15.76 0.92 -0.67
CA GLU A 17 -16.41 0.17 -1.75
C GLU A 17 -16.64 -1.33 -1.45
N ASN A 18 -15.90 -1.96 -0.51
CA ASN A 18 -16.05 -3.39 -0.24
C ASN A 18 -15.98 -3.77 1.25
N PHE A 19 -17.16 -3.90 1.87
CA PHE A 19 -17.29 -4.27 3.28
C PHE A 19 -16.68 -5.64 3.62
N ASN A 20 -16.58 -6.57 2.66
CA ASN A 20 -16.01 -7.91 2.90
C ASN A 20 -14.51 -7.88 3.22
N LEU A 21 -13.81 -6.81 2.82
CA LEU A 21 -12.38 -6.65 3.11
C LEU A 21 -12.13 -6.05 4.51
N ARG A 22 -13.15 -5.44 5.13
CA ARG A 22 -13.03 -4.83 6.46
C ARG A 22 -12.84 -5.84 7.60
N ASN A 23 -13.13 -7.12 7.35
CA ASN A 23 -12.91 -8.20 8.32
C ASN A 23 -11.64 -9.00 8.01
N LYS A 24 -10.88 -8.62 6.98
CA LYS A 24 -9.65 -9.33 6.59
C LYS A 24 -8.47 -8.87 7.43
N GLU A 25 -7.56 -9.82 7.65
CA GLU A 25 -6.35 -9.69 8.47
C GLU A 25 -5.55 -8.43 8.14
N LEU A 26 -5.34 -8.16 6.85
CA LEU A 26 -4.68 -6.94 6.39
C LEU A 26 -5.34 -5.66 6.91
N TYR A 27 -6.64 -5.50 6.70
CA TYR A 27 -7.31 -4.25 7.01
C TYR A 27 -7.31 -4.00 8.52
N LEU A 28 -7.52 -5.05 9.30
CA LEU A 28 -7.43 -4.97 10.75
C LEU A 28 -6.00 -4.63 11.20
N SER A 29 -4.99 -5.26 10.60
CA SER A 29 -3.58 -4.94 10.85
C SER A 29 -3.25 -3.49 10.51
N TYR A 30 -3.73 -2.98 9.37
CA TYR A 30 -3.52 -1.58 8.98
C TYR A 30 -4.10 -0.63 10.02
N LYS A 31 -5.36 -0.84 10.46
CA LYS A 31 -5.99 0.01 11.48
C LYS A 31 -5.21 0.01 12.80
N GLU A 32 -4.70 -1.15 13.20
CA GLU A 32 -3.88 -1.26 14.40
C GLU A 32 -2.57 -0.49 14.28
N LEU A 33 -1.88 -0.62 13.14
CA LEU A 33 -0.66 0.13 12.82
C LEU A 33 -0.92 1.65 12.68
N ASP A 34 -2.14 2.03 12.31
CA ASP A 34 -2.54 3.41 12.10
C ASP A 34 -3.15 4.08 13.34
N LYS A 35 -3.19 3.42 14.49
CA LYS A 35 -3.57 4.07 15.75
C LYS A 35 -2.66 5.24 16.09
N ASP A 36 -3.19 6.21 16.83
CA ASP A 36 -2.41 7.39 17.22
C ASP A 36 -1.18 7.01 18.05
N CYS A 37 -0.08 7.70 17.76
CA CYS A 37 1.19 7.51 18.46
C CYS A 37 1.25 8.47 19.64
N ASN A 38 0.73 8.04 20.77
CA ASN A 38 0.76 8.81 22.03
C ASN A 38 1.79 8.20 22.97
N TRP A 39 2.55 9.04 23.68
CA TRP A 39 3.58 8.57 24.59
C TRP A 39 2.99 7.74 25.74
N SER A 40 3.55 6.55 25.94
CA SER A 40 3.32 5.68 27.08
C SER A 40 4.60 4.84 27.29
N TYR A 41 4.71 4.11 28.41
CA TYR A 41 5.83 3.16 28.60
C TYR A 41 5.89 2.09 27.49
N ARG A 42 4.73 1.65 26.99
CA ARG A 42 4.63 0.68 25.89
C ARG A 42 4.74 1.33 24.50
N ASP A 43 4.67 2.66 24.44
CA ASP A 43 4.72 3.47 23.23
C ASP A 43 5.91 4.45 23.25
N LEU A 44 7.07 3.96 23.69
CA LEU A 44 8.26 4.76 24.00
C LEU A 44 8.65 5.72 22.85
N TYR A 45 8.64 5.20 21.61
CA TYR A 45 9.08 5.93 20.41
C TYR A 45 8.06 6.96 19.91
N CYS A 46 6.90 7.09 20.55
CA CYS A 46 6.02 8.23 20.32
C CYS A 46 6.53 9.52 20.97
N SER A 47 7.58 9.46 21.79
CA SER A 47 8.22 10.65 22.39
C SER A 47 8.97 11.50 21.35
N ASP A 48 8.74 12.81 21.40
CA ASP A 48 9.51 13.84 20.70
C ASP A 48 10.99 13.81 21.08
N THR A 49 11.30 13.56 22.34
CA THR A 49 12.67 13.55 22.85
C THR A 49 13.54 12.51 22.15
N LEU A 50 12.97 11.33 21.84
CA LEU A 50 13.70 10.24 21.20
C LEU A 50 13.85 10.37 19.69
N THR A 51 13.23 11.39 19.08
CA THR A 51 13.20 11.60 17.63
C THR A 51 13.46 13.04 17.23
N ASN A 52 14.01 13.85 18.14
CA ASN A 52 14.30 15.27 17.94
C ASN A 52 15.31 15.51 16.80
N PHE A 53 16.22 14.56 16.55
CA PHE A 53 17.18 14.59 15.44
C PHE A 53 16.52 14.43 14.06
N VAL A 54 15.26 14.00 14.02
CA VAL A 54 14.49 13.82 12.78
C VAL A 54 13.85 15.15 12.40
N HIS A 55 13.93 15.50 11.12
CA HIS A 55 13.33 16.72 10.59
C HIS A 55 11.82 16.79 10.85
N ASP A 56 11.29 17.95 11.25
CA ASP A 56 9.91 18.11 11.72
C ASP A 56 8.87 17.59 10.70
N SER A 57 9.09 17.83 9.41
CA SER A 57 8.17 17.42 8.34
C SER A 57 7.93 15.91 8.24
N ILE A 58 8.87 15.07 8.69
CA ILE A 58 8.76 13.61 8.63
C ILE A 58 8.70 12.96 10.03
N ARG A 59 9.03 13.72 11.09
CA ARG A 59 9.11 13.22 12.46
C ARG A 59 7.83 12.50 12.92
N PRO A 60 6.59 12.97 12.63
CA PRO A 60 5.38 12.26 13.03
C PRO A 60 5.28 10.84 12.45
N LEU A 61 5.60 10.68 11.16
CA LEU A 61 5.59 9.37 10.51
C LEU A 61 6.71 8.47 11.04
N TYR A 62 7.89 9.05 11.24
CA TYR A 62 9.06 8.35 11.74
C TYR A 62 8.83 7.74 13.14
N LYS A 63 8.33 8.55 14.08
CA LYS A 63 7.97 8.09 15.44
C LYS A 63 7.00 6.91 15.39
N LYS A 64 5.94 7.06 14.60
CA LYS A 64 4.89 6.05 14.48
C LYS A 64 5.42 4.75 13.89
N LEU A 65 6.27 4.81 12.86
CA LEU A 65 6.91 3.62 12.31
C LEU A 65 7.80 2.92 13.33
N TRP A 66 8.69 3.66 14.01
CA TRP A 66 9.54 3.08 15.06
C TRP A 66 8.74 2.46 16.20
N ASN A 67 7.68 3.15 16.63
CA ASN A 67 6.80 2.62 17.67
C ASN A 67 6.12 1.32 17.23
N ASN A 68 5.63 1.26 15.99
CA ASN A 68 5.05 0.05 15.44
C ASN A 68 6.06 -1.10 15.41
N PHE A 69 7.29 -0.86 14.96
CA PHE A 69 8.37 -1.87 15.00
C PHE A 69 8.67 -2.36 16.42
N PHE A 70 8.79 -1.44 17.36
CA PHE A 70 9.04 -1.74 18.77
C PHE A 70 7.92 -2.57 19.38
N LYS A 71 6.66 -2.17 19.21
CA LYS A 71 5.51 -2.91 19.75
C LYS A 71 5.37 -4.27 19.13
N VAL A 72 5.56 -4.42 17.82
CA VAL A 72 5.49 -5.76 17.21
C VAL A 72 6.56 -6.68 17.79
N LYS A 73 7.73 -6.16 18.17
CA LYS A 73 8.78 -6.98 18.78
C LYS A 73 8.48 -7.36 20.22
N TYR A 74 8.08 -6.40 21.05
CA TYR A 74 8.05 -6.58 22.52
C TYR A 74 6.65 -6.70 23.11
N TYR A 75 5.64 -6.20 22.40
CA TYR A 75 4.26 -6.07 22.85
C TYR A 75 3.29 -6.52 21.75
N SER A 76 3.63 -7.60 21.03
CA SER A 76 2.83 -8.10 19.91
C SER A 76 1.41 -8.47 20.33
N GLU A 77 1.21 -8.82 21.61
CA GLU A 77 -0.07 -9.11 22.23
C GLU A 77 -1.01 -7.90 22.31
N ASP A 78 -0.47 -6.67 22.28
CA ASP A 78 -1.28 -5.45 22.23
C ASP A 78 -2.02 -5.33 20.89
N PHE A 79 -1.52 -6.00 19.85
CA PHE A 79 -2.17 -6.06 18.56
C PHE A 79 -3.19 -7.20 18.51
N LYS A 80 -4.46 -6.88 18.82
CA LYS A 80 -5.56 -7.86 18.81
C LYS A 80 -5.77 -8.56 17.47
N SER A 81 -5.50 -7.88 16.36
CA SER A 81 -5.83 -8.34 15.01
C SER A 81 -4.63 -8.46 14.09
N LEU A 82 -3.42 -8.21 14.58
CA LEU A 82 -2.22 -8.40 13.79
C LEU A 82 -1.92 -9.90 13.69
N THR A 83 -1.50 -10.30 12.51
CA THR A 83 -1.06 -11.67 12.23
C THR A 83 0.09 -12.10 13.14
N LYS A 84 0.13 -13.38 13.51
CA LYS A 84 1.29 -14.00 14.20
C LYS A 84 2.39 -14.42 13.21
N ASP A 85 2.10 -14.42 11.91
CA ASP A 85 3.09 -14.71 10.87
C ASP A 85 4.03 -13.51 10.70
N ARG A 86 5.23 -13.61 11.27
CA ARG A 86 6.26 -12.56 11.20
C ARG A 86 6.53 -12.07 9.78
N SER A 87 6.42 -12.93 8.77
CA SER A 87 6.64 -12.54 7.39
C SER A 87 5.51 -11.65 6.84
N LYS A 88 4.26 -11.94 7.20
CA LYS A 88 3.11 -11.08 6.90
C LYS A 88 3.17 -9.76 7.66
N ILE A 89 3.64 -9.75 8.91
CA ILE A 89 3.78 -8.49 9.67
C ILE A 89 4.71 -7.52 8.95
N CYS A 90 5.86 -7.97 8.45
CA CYS A 90 6.76 -7.13 7.67
C CYS A 90 6.06 -6.52 6.45
N ILE A 91 5.30 -7.33 5.72
CA ILE A 91 4.54 -6.89 4.54
C ILE A 91 3.52 -5.82 4.93
N TYR A 92 2.75 -6.02 5.99
CA TYR A 92 1.73 -5.06 6.42
C TYR A 92 2.33 -3.77 6.97
N LEU A 93 3.44 -3.84 7.71
CA LEU A 93 4.21 -2.67 8.17
C LEU A 93 4.73 -1.83 7.01
N LYS A 94 5.39 -2.47 6.04
CA LYS A 94 5.92 -1.82 4.84
C LYS A 94 4.80 -1.23 4.00
N TYR A 95 3.71 -1.97 3.84
CA TYR A 95 2.54 -1.50 3.15
C TYR A 95 1.95 -0.24 3.79
N TRP A 96 1.71 -0.26 5.10
CA TRP A 96 1.25 0.90 5.86
C TRP A 96 2.21 2.07 5.71
N PHE A 97 3.52 1.85 5.84
CA PHE A 97 4.53 2.89 5.72
C PHE A 97 4.52 3.57 4.34
N TYR A 98 4.57 2.79 3.26
CA TYR A 98 4.57 3.34 1.90
C TYR A 98 3.25 4.05 1.60
N ASP A 99 2.13 3.54 2.10
CA ASP A 99 0.85 4.21 2.00
C ASP A 99 0.85 5.57 2.70
N GLN A 100 1.37 5.65 3.91
CA GLN A 100 1.47 6.90 4.67
C GLN A 100 2.39 7.92 4.01
N LEU A 101 3.51 7.50 3.41
CA LEU A 101 4.37 8.38 2.62
C LEU A 101 3.61 9.04 1.48
N LEU A 102 2.83 8.26 0.72
CA LEU A 102 2.03 8.78 -0.39
C LEU A 102 0.85 9.64 0.09
N HIS A 103 0.11 9.19 1.11
CA HIS A 103 -1.06 9.89 1.63
C HIS A 103 -0.70 11.27 2.20
N LYS A 104 0.44 11.36 2.89
CA LYS A 104 0.97 12.62 3.44
C LYS A 104 1.70 13.47 2.39
N ASN A 105 1.73 13.06 1.13
CA ASN A 105 2.42 13.74 0.03
C ASN A 105 3.90 14.04 0.34
N ILE A 106 4.60 13.10 0.99
CA ILE A 106 6.04 13.23 1.24
C ILE A 106 6.78 13.09 -0.08
N ASP A 107 7.56 14.09 -0.45
CA ASP A 107 8.32 14.13 -1.69
C ASP A 107 9.68 13.40 -1.58
N ASN A 108 10.49 13.46 -2.64
CA ASN A 108 11.80 12.82 -2.65
C ASN A 108 12.77 13.38 -1.59
N ASP A 109 12.69 14.67 -1.26
CA ASP A 109 13.54 15.26 -0.22
C ASP A 109 13.15 14.71 1.16
N GLY A 110 11.85 14.71 1.47
CA GLY A 110 11.33 14.14 2.71
C GLY A 110 11.63 12.64 2.84
N ILE A 111 11.45 11.87 1.76
CA ILE A 111 11.82 10.44 1.72
C ILE A 111 13.33 10.26 1.94
N GLY A 112 14.16 11.09 1.32
CA GLY A 112 15.60 11.09 1.50
C GLY A 112 15.99 11.30 2.96
N LYS A 113 15.46 12.37 3.59
CA LYS A 113 15.64 12.68 5.01
C LYS A 113 15.18 11.53 5.91
N PHE A 114 14.06 10.89 5.57
CA PHE A 114 13.54 9.75 6.33
C PHE A 114 14.53 8.60 6.35
N PHE A 115 14.97 8.16 5.17
CA PHE A 115 15.86 7.00 5.07
C PHE A 115 17.25 7.28 5.65
N SER A 116 17.75 8.52 5.57
CA SER A 116 18.98 8.92 6.27
C SER A 116 18.83 8.79 7.79
N ALA A 117 17.74 9.30 8.37
CA ALA A 117 17.47 9.15 9.80
C ALA A 117 17.26 7.67 10.20
N TRP A 118 16.60 6.89 9.35
CA TRP A 118 16.37 5.46 9.56
C TRP A 118 17.69 4.67 9.55
N GLU A 119 18.58 4.95 8.61
CA GLU A 119 19.87 4.27 8.51
C GLU A 119 20.74 4.54 9.75
N SER A 120 20.87 5.81 10.17
CA SER A 120 21.68 6.17 11.34
C SER A 120 21.19 5.48 12.62
N THR A 121 19.87 5.39 12.81
CA THR A 121 19.28 4.75 13.98
C THR A 121 19.28 3.23 13.90
N SER A 122 18.85 2.64 12.79
CA SER A 122 18.80 1.18 12.61
C SER A 122 20.18 0.54 12.72
N GLN A 123 21.26 1.26 12.37
CA GLN A 123 22.63 0.80 12.59
C GLN A 123 23.02 0.77 14.07
N GLY A 124 22.57 1.75 14.87
CA GLY A 124 22.80 1.79 16.32
C GLY A 124 21.95 0.77 17.09
N TYR A 125 20.71 0.54 16.64
CA TYR A 125 19.75 -0.40 17.23
C TYR A 125 19.75 -1.78 16.52
N LYS A 126 20.87 -2.20 15.92
CA LYS A 126 21.03 -3.42 15.07
C LYS A 126 20.45 -4.74 15.62
N ARG A 127 20.00 -4.80 16.89
CA ARG A 127 19.38 -5.98 17.52
C ARG A 127 17.85 -5.89 17.68
N ASP A 128 17.20 -4.77 17.35
CA ASP A 128 15.84 -4.46 17.81
C ASP A 128 14.72 -4.40 16.78
N LEU A 129 15.02 -4.74 15.53
CA LEU A 129 13.98 -4.93 14.51
C LEU A 129 13.64 -6.42 14.40
N ILE A 130 12.35 -6.74 14.21
CA ILE A 130 11.81 -8.10 14.03
C ILE A 130 12.31 -8.85 12.77
N GLY A 131 13.41 -8.39 12.15
CA GLY A 131 13.94 -8.91 10.88
C GLY A 131 13.32 -8.29 9.62
N CYS A 132 12.53 -7.21 9.74
CA CYS A 132 12.09 -6.44 8.57
C CYS A 132 13.08 -5.32 8.27
N GLU A 133 13.77 -5.42 7.14
CA GLU A 133 14.66 -4.38 6.64
C GLU A 133 13.86 -3.37 5.82
N LEU A 134 14.15 -2.07 5.94
CA LEU A 134 13.61 -1.05 5.05
C LEU A 134 14.68 -0.61 4.08
N TYR A 135 14.35 -0.58 2.79
CA TYR A 135 15.29 -0.18 1.75
C TYR A 135 14.91 1.17 1.18
N LYS A 136 15.93 2.03 1.02
CA LYS A 136 15.77 3.35 0.43
C LYS A 136 15.27 3.22 -1.01
N MET A 137 14.22 3.96 -1.31
CA MET A 137 13.60 4.09 -2.63
C MET A 137 13.20 5.54 -2.85
N ASN A 138 13.16 6.00 -4.09
CA ASN A 138 12.56 7.29 -4.44
C ASN A 138 11.03 7.19 -4.52
N LEU A 139 10.35 8.34 -4.64
CA LEU A 139 8.90 8.43 -4.68
C LEU A 139 8.27 7.59 -5.79
N ASN A 140 8.85 7.56 -7.00
CA ASN A 140 8.30 6.79 -8.10
C ASN A 140 8.44 5.27 -7.85
N GLU A 141 9.57 4.86 -7.30
CA GLU A 141 9.82 3.48 -6.87
C GLU A 141 8.86 3.05 -5.76
N ILE A 142 8.59 3.92 -4.79
CA ILE A 142 7.60 3.69 -3.73
C ILE A 142 6.19 3.54 -4.33
N LYS A 143 5.81 4.40 -5.29
CA LYS A 143 4.51 4.28 -5.97
C LYS A 143 4.37 2.93 -6.67
N GLU A 144 5.36 2.53 -7.45
CA GLU A 144 5.34 1.23 -8.15
C GLU A 144 5.38 0.04 -7.18
N THR A 145 6.19 0.12 -6.13
CA THR A 145 6.27 -0.90 -5.07
C THR A 145 4.93 -1.05 -4.36
N LYS A 146 4.26 0.06 -4.06
CA LYS A 146 2.93 0.04 -3.44
C LYS A 146 1.88 -0.61 -4.34
N LEU A 147 1.91 -0.41 -5.66
CA LEU A 147 1.03 -1.14 -6.59
C LEU A 147 1.17 -2.67 -6.44
N LEU A 148 2.40 -3.17 -6.25
CA LEU A 148 2.69 -4.59 -6.08
C LEU A 148 2.19 -5.13 -4.73
N TYR A 149 2.43 -4.38 -3.65
CA TYR A 149 1.85 -4.71 -2.34
C TYR A 149 0.33 -4.72 -2.42
N ASP A 150 -0.27 -3.76 -3.11
CA ASP A 150 -1.72 -3.69 -3.24
C ASP A 150 -2.30 -4.93 -3.92
N TYR A 151 -1.67 -5.41 -4.98
CA TYR A 151 -2.04 -6.68 -5.60
C TYR A 151 -1.93 -7.86 -4.62
N PHE A 152 -0.80 -7.99 -3.90
CA PHE A 152 -0.60 -9.06 -2.93
C PHE A 152 -1.69 -9.09 -1.86
N LEU A 153 -2.07 -7.89 -1.40
CA LEU A 153 -3.06 -7.66 -0.38
C LEU A 153 -4.48 -7.95 -0.83
N LEU A 154 -4.83 -7.57 -2.07
CA LEU A 154 -6.09 -8.00 -2.69
C LEU A 154 -6.17 -9.52 -2.79
N TYR A 155 -5.08 -10.19 -3.17
CA TYR A 155 -5.05 -11.66 -3.16
C TYR A 155 -5.16 -12.23 -1.75
N ASP A 156 -4.51 -11.65 -0.73
CA ASP A 156 -4.70 -12.14 0.64
C ASP A 156 -6.17 -12.01 1.11
N GLY A 157 -6.90 -11.02 0.60
CA GLY A 157 -8.32 -10.79 0.87
C GLY A 157 -9.30 -11.68 0.08
N TYR A 158 -8.99 -12.02 -1.18
CA TYR A 158 -9.84 -12.73 -2.13
C TYR A 158 -9.22 -14.06 -2.59
N ASN A 159 -10.03 -15.08 -2.89
CA ASN A 159 -9.46 -16.28 -3.50
C ASN A 159 -9.04 -16.02 -4.97
N ILE A 160 -8.17 -16.88 -5.50
CA ILE A 160 -7.62 -16.72 -6.86
C ILE A 160 -8.73 -16.75 -7.92
N ASP A 161 -9.76 -17.57 -7.72
CA ASP A 161 -10.89 -17.74 -8.64
C ASP A 161 -11.70 -16.45 -8.76
N GLU A 162 -11.93 -15.74 -7.65
CA GLU A 162 -12.59 -14.43 -7.63
C GLU A 162 -11.76 -13.38 -8.38
N LEU A 163 -10.43 -13.39 -8.15
CA LEU A 163 -9.50 -12.47 -8.80
C LEU A 163 -9.28 -12.73 -10.29
N VAL A 164 -9.43 -13.97 -10.78
CA VAL A 164 -9.30 -14.30 -12.21
C VAL A 164 -10.66 -14.46 -12.90
N SER A 165 -11.75 -14.35 -12.16
CA SER A 165 -13.11 -14.40 -12.71
C SER A 165 -13.39 -13.23 -13.64
N HIS A 166 -14.38 -13.40 -14.53
CA HIS A 166 -14.87 -12.31 -15.37
C HIS A 166 -15.30 -11.05 -14.58
N LYS A 167 -15.56 -11.15 -13.27
CA LYS A 167 -15.96 -10.02 -12.41
C LYS A 167 -14.85 -8.99 -12.25
N ILE A 168 -13.58 -9.40 -12.19
CA ILE A 168 -12.48 -8.44 -12.02
C ILE A 168 -12.27 -7.62 -13.30
N TYR A 169 -12.44 -8.24 -14.46
CA TYR A 169 -12.21 -7.63 -15.78
C TYR A 169 -13.26 -6.58 -16.13
N VAL A 170 -14.35 -6.56 -15.38
CA VAL A 170 -15.43 -5.56 -15.44
C VAL A 170 -15.45 -4.65 -14.22
N SER A 171 -14.51 -4.82 -13.31
CA SER A 171 -14.38 -3.99 -12.10
C SER A 171 -13.56 -2.73 -12.40
N PRO A 172 -13.78 -1.64 -11.63
CA PRO A 172 -12.96 -0.43 -11.76
C PRO A 172 -11.48 -0.66 -11.40
N TYR A 173 -11.16 -1.76 -10.72
CA TYR A 173 -9.80 -2.10 -10.32
C TYR A 173 -9.01 -2.81 -11.41
N CYS A 174 -9.63 -3.14 -12.55
CA CYS A 174 -8.99 -3.94 -13.58
C CYS A 174 -7.71 -3.28 -14.11
N GLN A 175 -7.78 -1.98 -14.44
CA GLN A 175 -6.62 -1.25 -14.95
C GLN A 175 -5.49 -1.17 -13.91
N TYR A 176 -5.87 -0.98 -12.64
CA TYR A 176 -4.95 -0.93 -11.52
C TYR A 176 -4.18 -2.24 -11.35
N LEU A 177 -4.91 -3.36 -11.33
CA LEU A 177 -4.33 -4.71 -11.22
C LEU A 177 -3.47 -5.07 -12.42
N LYS A 178 -3.88 -4.68 -13.63
CA LYS A 178 -3.07 -4.85 -14.84
C LYS A 178 -1.74 -4.09 -14.74
N LYS A 179 -1.78 -2.85 -14.26
CA LYS A 179 -0.57 -2.04 -14.02
C LYS A 179 0.36 -2.72 -13.02
N ALA A 180 -0.17 -3.29 -11.93
CA ALA A 180 0.64 -4.05 -10.97
C ALA A 180 1.32 -5.26 -11.63
N ALA A 181 0.61 -6.01 -12.49
CA ALA A 181 1.18 -7.13 -13.24
C ALA A 181 2.29 -6.70 -14.21
N ASP A 182 2.13 -5.56 -14.88
CA ASP A 182 3.16 -5.02 -15.77
C ASP A 182 4.40 -4.53 -15.00
N VAL A 183 4.19 -3.85 -13.87
CA VAL A 183 5.28 -3.47 -12.94
C VAL A 183 6.01 -4.72 -12.44
N TYR A 184 5.30 -5.79 -12.09
CA TYR A 184 5.94 -7.02 -11.62
C TYR A 184 6.86 -7.64 -12.69
N LYS A 185 6.39 -7.72 -13.95
CA LYS A 185 7.20 -8.23 -15.06
C LYS A 185 8.44 -7.37 -15.30
N LYS A 186 8.26 -6.04 -15.29
CA LYS A 186 9.36 -5.07 -15.41
C LYS A 186 10.41 -5.32 -14.31
N ARG A 187 9.99 -5.39 -13.04
CA ARG A 187 10.91 -5.60 -11.90
C ARG A 187 11.58 -6.96 -11.91
N LYS A 188 10.88 -8.02 -12.33
CA LYS A 188 11.48 -9.34 -12.55
C LYS A 188 12.63 -9.30 -13.56
N SER A 189 12.52 -8.47 -14.60
CA SER A 189 13.57 -8.30 -15.61
C SER A 189 14.72 -7.42 -15.09
N GLU A 190 14.40 -6.24 -14.54
CA GLU A 190 15.41 -5.26 -14.11
C GLU A 190 16.25 -5.77 -12.93
N CYS A 191 15.61 -6.39 -11.93
CA CYS A 191 16.27 -6.89 -10.73
C CYS A 191 17.02 -8.21 -10.94
N ALA A 192 16.90 -8.84 -12.12
CA ALA A 192 17.77 -9.94 -12.51
C ALA A 192 19.20 -9.44 -12.79
N ILE A 193 19.33 -8.19 -13.24
CA ILE A 193 20.59 -7.55 -13.65
C ILE A 193 21.17 -6.75 -12.47
N GLU A 194 20.40 -5.83 -11.90
CA GLU A 194 20.84 -4.95 -10.80
C GLU A 194 20.22 -5.36 -9.47
N LYS A 195 20.93 -6.17 -8.69
CA LYS A 195 20.39 -6.76 -7.45
C LYS A 195 20.49 -5.86 -6.22
N ASN A 196 21.33 -4.83 -6.25
CA ASN A 196 21.75 -4.11 -5.05
C ASN A 196 20.95 -2.84 -4.74
N SER A 197 20.14 -2.35 -5.68
CA SER A 197 19.27 -1.20 -5.44
C SER A 197 18.24 -1.52 -4.35
N GLY A 198 17.82 -0.51 -3.58
CA GLY A 198 16.86 -0.72 -2.50
C GLY A 198 15.52 -1.27 -3.00
N LEU A 199 15.09 -0.81 -4.18
CA LEU A 199 13.94 -1.33 -4.89
C LEU A 199 14.07 -2.82 -5.24
N CYS A 200 15.21 -3.26 -5.76
CA CYS A 200 15.39 -4.67 -6.12
C CYS A 200 15.56 -5.57 -4.90
N LYS A 201 16.16 -5.08 -3.82
CA LYS A 201 16.15 -5.78 -2.52
C LYS A 201 14.72 -5.94 -2.00
N GLU A 202 13.90 -4.89 -2.08
CA GLU A 202 12.49 -4.96 -1.70
C GLU A 202 11.74 -6.01 -2.55
N PHE A 203 11.97 -5.96 -3.85
CA PHE A 203 11.35 -6.87 -4.80
C PHE A 203 11.73 -8.33 -4.54
N GLU A 204 13.01 -8.65 -4.44
CA GLU A 204 13.47 -10.03 -4.30
C GLU A 204 13.16 -10.60 -2.90
N ASN A 205 13.38 -9.82 -1.84
CA ASN A 205 13.28 -10.31 -0.46
C ASN A 205 11.85 -10.41 0.05
N TYR A 206 10.97 -9.48 -0.38
CA TYR A 206 9.60 -9.40 0.13
C TYR A 206 8.57 -9.72 -0.94
N ILE A 207 8.57 -8.98 -2.05
CA ILE A 207 7.52 -9.10 -3.06
C ILE A 207 7.57 -10.48 -3.73
N LYS A 208 8.63 -10.79 -4.46
CA LYS A 208 8.79 -12.05 -5.20
C LYS A 208 8.73 -13.26 -4.26
N LYS A 209 9.46 -13.24 -3.14
CA LYS A 209 9.50 -14.35 -2.17
C LYS A 209 8.12 -14.71 -1.62
N HIS A 210 7.29 -13.71 -1.32
CA HIS A 210 5.96 -13.93 -0.74
C HIS A 210 4.82 -13.95 -1.78
N MET A 211 5.08 -13.52 -3.02
CA MET A 211 4.10 -13.50 -4.12
C MET A 211 4.20 -14.69 -5.10
N ILE A 212 5.29 -15.49 -5.12
CA ILE A 212 5.45 -16.64 -6.04
C ILE A 212 4.29 -17.66 -5.97
N LYS A 213 3.58 -17.78 -4.84
CA LYS A 213 2.44 -18.70 -4.72
C LYS A 213 1.15 -18.20 -5.42
N LYS A 214 1.15 -16.96 -5.91
CA LYS A 214 -0.05 -16.21 -6.31
C LYS A 214 0.23 -15.60 -7.68
N ASP A 215 0.10 -16.38 -8.75
CA ASP A 215 0.60 -16.02 -10.09
C ASP A 215 -0.05 -14.73 -10.65
N ILE A 216 0.56 -13.58 -10.35
CA ILE A 216 0.17 -12.25 -10.83
C ILE A 216 0.12 -12.15 -12.36
N THR A 217 0.75 -13.10 -13.05
CA THR A 217 0.70 -13.18 -14.51
C THR A 217 -0.61 -13.75 -15.05
N LEU A 218 -1.51 -14.27 -14.20
CA LEU A 218 -2.85 -14.76 -14.58
C LEU A 218 -3.80 -13.64 -15.03
N PHE A 219 -3.47 -12.38 -14.76
CA PHE A 219 -4.25 -11.22 -15.21
C PHE A 219 -3.99 -10.93 -16.70
N LYS A 220 -4.56 -11.76 -17.60
CA LYS A 220 -4.34 -11.69 -19.06
C LYS A 220 -5.54 -11.18 -19.85
N GLY A 221 -6.71 -11.05 -19.22
CA GLY A 221 -7.93 -10.58 -19.88
C GLY A 221 -7.90 -9.08 -20.21
N LYS A 222 -8.79 -8.66 -21.11
CA LYS A 222 -9.01 -7.24 -21.42
C LYS A 222 -9.94 -6.63 -20.37
N CYS A 223 -9.52 -5.53 -19.74
CA CYS A 223 -10.41 -4.69 -18.97
C CYS A 223 -11.51 -4.16 -19.88
N LYS A 224 -12.78 -4.40 -19.55
CA LYS A 224 -13.88 -3.75 -20.26
C LYS A 224 -13.87 -2.28 -19.86
N ASN A 225 -14.00 -1.39 -20.85
CA ASN A 225 -14.19 0.03 -20.58
C ASN A 225 -15.40 0.19 -19.66
N GLU A 226 -15.18 0.89 -18.54
CA GLU A 226 -16.16 1.06 -17.45
C GLU A 226 -17.48 1.68 -17.93
N GLU A 227 -17.46 2.39 -19.06
CA GLU A 227 -18.60 3.05 -19.70
C GLU A 227 -19.81 2.12 -19.92
N GLN A 228 -19.60 0.87 -20.36
CA GLN A 228 -20.72 -0.02 -20.72
C GLN A 228 -21.37 -0.72 -19.52
N LEU A 229 -20.67 -0.82 -18.38
CA LEU A 229 -21.14 -1.53 -17.19
C LEU A 229 -21.75 -0.60 -16.15
N VAL A 230 -21.25 0.63 -16.06
CA VAL A 230 -21.87 1.68 -15.24
C VAL A 230 -23.25 2.02 -15.82
N PHE A 231 -23.38 2.18 -17.14
CA PHE A 231 -24.67 2.44 -17.80
C PHE A 231 -25.67 1.28 -17.65
N LYS A 232 -25.20 0.03 -17.72
CA LYS A 232 -26.04 -1.16 -17.47
C LYS A 232 -26.46 -1.30 -16.00
N ARG A 233 -25.64 -0.87 -15.04
CA ARG A 233 -25.98 -0.86 -13.60
C ARG A 233 -26.88 0.30 -13.20
N MET A 234 -26.73 1.48 -13.81
CA MET A 234 -27.65 2.62 -13.65
C MET A 234 -29.08 2.26 -14.09
N ASN A 235 -29.20 1.39 -15.10
CA ASN A 235 -30.50 0.92 -15.60
C ASN A 235 -31.02 -0.34 -14.86
N ALA A 236 -30.20 -0.99 -14.02
CA ALA A 236 -30.53 -2.23 -13.34
C ALA A 236 -30.39 -2.07 -11.81
N SER A 237 -31.49 -1.62 -11.21
CA SER A 237 -31.77 -1.52 -9.76
C SER A 237 -31.17 -0.33 -9.01
N GLU A 238 -32.07 0.31 -8.26
CA GLU A 238 -31.85 1.31 -7.21
C GLU A 238 -30.95 0.76 -6.09
N THR A 239 -29.65 0.66 -6.33
CA THR A 239 -28.67 0.64 -5.25
C THR A 239 -28.06 2.02 -5.16
N ARG A 240 -28.32 2.71 -4.04
CA ARG A 240 -27.81 4.06 -3.75
C ARG A 240 -26.31 4.10 -3.99
N LEU A 241 -25.91 4.60 -5.16
CA LEU A 241 -24.52 4.88 -5.50
C LEU A 241 -23.98 5.95 -4.55
N ASN A 242 -22.76 5.73 -4.07
CA ASN A 242 -22.02 6.70 -3.26
C ASN A 242 -21.87 8.03 -4.05
N PRO A 243 -22.26 9.18 -3.48
CA PRO A 243 -22.18 10.49 -4.14
C PRO A 243 -20.79 10.80 -4.74
N SER A 244 -19.72 10.35 -4.08
CA SER A 244 -18.34 10.57 -4.53
C SER A 244 -18.03 9.88 -5.88
N LEU A 245 -18.62 8.69 -6.11
CA LEU A 245 -18.48 7.98 -7.39
C LEU A 245 -19.25 8.68 -8.51
N ARG A 246 -20.43 9.22 -8.18
CA ARG A 246 -21.23 10.02 -9.13
C ARG A 246 -20.45 11.26 -9.58
N THR A 247 -19.83 11.98 -8.65
CA THR A 247 -19.03 13.18 -8.95
C THR A 247 -17.75 12.86 -9.75
N LEU A 248 -17.10 11.72 -9.48
CA LEU A 248 -15.96 11.25 -10.28
C LEU A 248 -16.36 10.94 -11.73
N VAL A 249 -17.51 10.29 -11.94
CA VAL A 249 -18.04 9.96 -13.27
C VAL A 249 -18.48 11.22 -14.03
N GLU A 250 -19.16 12.16 -13.36
CA GLU A 250 -19.58 13.44 -13.96
C GLU A 250 -18.38 14.29 -14.39
N ASN A 251 -17.30 14.32 -13.59
CA ASN A 251 -16.06 15.04 -13.92
C ASN A 251 -15.29 14.41 -15.09
N VAL A 252 -15.33 13.09 -15.25
CA VAL A 252 -14.73 12.41 -16.40
C VAL A 252 -15.54 12.68 -17.68
N HIS A 253 -16.87 12.67 -17.59
CA HIS A 253 -17.74 12.96 -18.74
C HIS A 253 -17.56 14.40 -19.26
N PHE A 254 -17.54 15.39 -18.36
CA PHE A 254 -17.38 16.81 -18.72
C PHE A 254 -16.06 17.09 -19.48
N ASN A 255 -14.97 16.44 -19.08
CA ASN A 255 -13.65 16.58 -19.71
C ASN A 255 -13.56 15.94 -21.11
N ILE A 256 -14.45 15.00 -21.44
CA ILE A 256 -14.49 14.32 -22.73
C ILE A 256 -15.36 15.10 -23.71
N THR A 257 -16.49 15.65 -23.28
CA THR A 257 -17.35 16.51 -24.12
C THR A 257 -16.71 17.85 -24.48
N MET A 258 -15.79 18.37 -23.66
CA MET A 258 -15.02 19.58 -23.97
C MET A 258 -13.82 19.34 -24.91
N LYS A 259 -13.51 18.07 -25.22
CA LYS A 259 -12.43 17.67 -26.14
C LYS A 259 -12.94 17.14 -27.48
N LYS A 260 -14.23 17.31 -27.78
CA LYS A 260 -14.83 17.07 -29.10
C LYS A 260 -15.25 18.38 -29.74
#